data_AF-A0A378Y3X3-F1
#
_entry.id   AF-A0A378Y3X3-F1
#
_cell.length_a   1.000
_cell.length_b   1.000
_cell.length_c   1.000
_cell.angle_alpha   90.00
_cell.angle_beta   90.00
_cell.angle_gamma   90.00
#
_symmetry.space_group_name_H-M   'P 1'
#
loop_
_entity.id
_entity.type
_entity.pdbx_description
1 polymer ?
#
loop_
_entity_poly.entity_id
_entity_poly.type
_entity_poly.pdbx_seq_one_letter_code
_entity_poly.pdbx_strand_id
1 'polypeptide(L)'
;MELKLVPVKPENKDTLTNLYQFYEYDFSKYTNREVNRNGKYEINLDFYWEGDERWNPFFIEVEGSIVGFLVVLFENMDVDPDPTHIIYDFMILQKYRRAGIGRKAAIIAFNMYKANWLVSQMEENITAISFWRSVINEFKKGNYTERYKEERKKYIQEFTTKI
;
A
#
# COMPACT_ATOMS: atom_id res chain seq x y z
N MET A 1 1.99 -22.17 2.77
CA MET A 1 1.42 -20.81 2.82
C MET A 1 1.63 -20.13 1.48
N GLU A 2 0.65 -20.27 0.60
CA GLU A 2 0.56 -19.52 -0.65
C GLU A 2 0.00 -18.13 -0.33
N LEU A 3 0.74 -17.08 -0.69
CA LEU A 3 0.30 -15.69 -0.57
C LEU A 3 0.20 -15.12 -1.98
N LYS A 4 -0.94 -14.50 -2.30
CA LYS A 4 -1.20 -13.91 -3.61
C LYS A 4 -1.78 -12.50 -3.47
N LEU A 5 -1.55 -11.69 -4.49
CA LEU A 5 -2.23 -10.41 -4.68
C LEU A 5 -3.35 -10.62 -5.69
N VAL A 6 -4.59 -10.35 -5.27
CA VAL A 6 -5.78 -10.53 -6.10
C VAL A 6 -6.33 -9.14 -6.45
N PRO A 7 -6.45 -8.77 -7.75
CA PRO A 7 -7.01 -7.48 -8.14
C PRO A 7 -8.41 -7.27 -7.55
N VAL A 8 -8.67 -6.09 -6.99
CA VAL A 8 -9.99 -5.72 -6.49
C VAL A 8 -10.81 -5.16 -7.65
N LYS A 9 -11.90 -5.86 -7.98
CA LYS A 9 -12.84 -5.44 -9.03
C LYS A 9 -13.96 -4.56 -8.44
N PRO A 10 -14.73 -3.84 -9.28
CA PRO A 10 -15.89 -3.08 -8.81
C PRO A 10 -16.86 -3.91 -7.96
N GLU A 11 -17.06 -5.19 -8.31
CA GLU A 11 -17.92 -6.09 -7.51
C GLU A 11 -17.44 -6.32 -6.07
N ASN A 12 -16.17 -6.02 -5.78
CA ASN A 12 -15.55 -6.19 -4.47
C ASN A 12 -15.46 -4.88 -3.66
N LYS A 13 -16.02 -3.78 -4.16
CA LYS A 13 -15.93 -2.45 -3.52
C LYS A 13 -16.36 -2.46 -2.06
N ASP A 14 -17.45 -3.14 -1.73
CA ASP A 14 -17.96 -3.19 -0.35
C ASP A 14 -16.96 -3.88 0.60
N THR A 15 -16.34 -4.98 0.13
CA THR A 15 -15.30 -5.68 0.89
C THR A 15 -14.10 -4.77 1.15
N LEU A 16 -13.62 -4.06 0.13
CA LEU A 16 -12.49 -3.13 0.29
C LEU A 16 -12.88 -1.96 1.21
N THR A 17 -14.08 -1.42 1.07
CA THR A 17 -14.62 -0.34 1.94
C THR A 17 -14.63 -0.76 3.41
N ASN A 18 -15.02 -2.00 3.70
CA ASN A 18 -14.99 -2.55 5.06
C ASN A 18 -13.56 -2.70 5.59
N LEU A 19 -12.59 -3.08 4.75
CA LEU A 19 -11.18 -3.12 5.14
C LEU A 19 -10.61 -1.72 5.42
N TYR A 20 -11.02 -0.71 4.64
CA TYR A 20 -10.63 0.67 4.86
C TYR A 20 -11.09 1.20 6.22
N GLN A 21 -12.19 0.69 6.79
CA GLN A 21 -12.57 1.06 8.17
C GLN A 21 -11.47 0.70 9.18
N PHE A 22 -10.85 -0.47 9.04
CA PHE A 22 -9.72 -0.88 9.90
C PHE A 22 -8.45 -0.08 9.58
N TYR A 23 -8.24 0.26 8.30
CA TYR A 23 -7.12 1.10 7.88
C TYR A 23 -7.19 2.48 8.52
N GLU A 24 -8.33 3.16 8.40
CA GLU A 24 -8.57 4.46 9.03
C GLU A 24 -8.51 4.37 10.55
N TYR A 25 -9.04 3.31 11.15
CA TYR A 25 -8.89 3.11 12.58
C TYR A 25 -7.43 3.04 13.01
N ASP A 26 -6.59 2.30 12.28
CA ASP A 26 -5.14 2.21 12.56
C ASP A 26 -4.41 3.55 12.32
N PHE A 27 -4.89 4.38 11.38
CA PHE A 27 -4.35 5.71 11.08
C PHE A 27 -4.94 6.84 11.93
N SER A 28 -6.03 6.59 12.66
CA SER A 28 -6.70 7.59 13.52
C SER A 28 -5.79 8.13 14.63
N LYS A 29 -4.75 7.40 15.01
CA LYS A 29 -3.72 7.90 15.95
C LYS A 29 -2.75 8.92 15.34
N TYR A 30 -2.72 9.06 14.02
CA TYR A 30 -1.85 9.99 13.28
C TYR A 30 -2.66 11.07 12.54
N THR A 31 -3.99 11.00 12.61
CA THR A 31 -4.90 11.87 11.88
C THR A 31 -6.00 12.32 12.82
N ASN A 32 -6.62 13.48 12.56
CA ASN A 32 -7.77 13.93 13.35
C ASN A 32 -9.10 13.41 12.76
N ARG A 33 -9.09 12.24 12.13
CA ARG A 33 -10.30 11.67 11.52
C ARG A 33 -11.19 11.07 12.59
N GLU A 34 -12.47 11.37 12.50
CA GLU A 34 -13.50 10.83 13.40
C GLU A 34 -14.49 9.96 12.62
N VAL A 35 -15.15 9.06 13.34
CA VAL A 35 -16.27 8.29 12.80
C VAL A 35 -17.54 9.15 12.78
N ASN A 36 -18.40 8.93 11.80
CA ASN A 36 -19.71 9.55 11.75
C ASN A 36 -20.68 8.94 12.80
N ARG A 37 -21.92 9.43 12.84
CA ARG A 37 -22.96 8.97 13.79
C ARG A 37 -23.32 7.47 13.68
N ASN A 38 -22.94 6.82 12.59
CA ASN A 38 -23.14 5.38 12.38
C ASN A 38 -21.90 4.56 12.77
N GLY A 39 -20.89 5.18 13.39
CA GLY A 39 -19.65 4.52 13.81
C GLY A 39 -18.72 4.13 12.66
N LYS A 40 -18.83 4.80 11.51
CA LYS A 40 -17.99 4.53 10.33
C LYS A 40 -17.17 5.75 9.92
N TYR A 41 -15.96 5.52 9.44
CA TYR A 41 -15.21 6.52 8.69
C TYR A 41 -15.83 6.72 7.31
N GLU A 42 -15.84 7.96 6.82
CA GLU A 42 -16.27 8.27 5.46
C GLU A 42 -15.19 7.83 4.45
N ILE A 43 -15.53 6.82 3.65
CA ILE A 43 -14.63 6.26 2.63
C ILE A 43 -15.30 6.42 1.28
N ASN A 44 -14.61 7.06 0.34
CA ASN A 44 -14.98 7.05 -1.07
C ASN A 44 -13.86 6.29 -1.81
N LEU A 45 -14.22 5.23 -2.55
CA LEU A 45 -13.29 4.45 -3.38
C LEU A 45 -13.73 4.40 -4.85
N ASP A 46 -14.77 5.14 -5.22
CA ASP A 46 -15.35 5.09 -6.58
C ASP A 46 -14.32 5.47 -7.65
N PHE A 47 -13.44 6.41 -7.30
CA PHE A 47 -12.37 6.88 -8.17
C PHE A 47 -11.37 5.79 -8.61
N TYR A 48 -11.35 4.62 -7.96
CA TYR A 48 -10.54 3.49 -8.43
C TYR A 48 -11.03 2.89 -9.75
N TRP A 49 -12.30 3.11 -10.11
CA TRP A 49 -12.91 2.53 -11.32
C TRP A 49 -13.58 3.58 -12.21
N GLU A 50 -13.72 4.84 -11.76
CA GLU A 50 -14.36 5.93 -12.49
C GLU A 50 -13.38 6.72 -13.38
N GLY A 51 -12.69 6.03 -14.28
CA GLY A 51 -11.99 6.66 -15.41
C GLY A 51 -10.51 7.02 -15.21
N ASP A 52 -9.94 6.77 -14.04
CA ASP A 52 -8.49 6.85 -13.82
C ASP A 52 -7.90 5.43 -13.61
N GLU A 53 -7.37 4.86 -14.70
CA GLU A 53 -6.81 3.49 -14.73
C GLU A 53 -5.49 3.35 -13.94
N ARG A 54 -4.99 4.44 -13.35
CA ARG A 54 -3.76 4.42 -12.56
C ARG A 54 -3.93 3.81 -11.18
N TRP A 55 -5.16 3.63 -10.71
CA TRP A 55 -5.47 3.06 -9.40
C TRP A 55 -5.59 1.54 -9.47
N ASN A 56 -4.66 0.83 -8.80
CA ASN A 56 -4.59 -0.63 -8.84
C ASN A 56 -4.69 -1.21 -7.42
N PRO A 57 -5.90 -1.40 -6.89
CA PRO A 57 -6.11 -2.04 -5.59
C PRO A 57 -6.00 -3.58 -5.68
N PHE A 58 -5.38 -4.19 -4.66
CA PHE A 58 -5.23 -5.64 -4.51
C PHE A 58 -5.61 -6.09 -3.10
N PHE A 59 -6.37 -7.19 -3.00
CA PHE A 59 -6.42 -7.96 -1.77
C PHE A 59 -5.14 -8.76 -1.59
N ILE A 60 -4.68 -8.83 -0.35
CA ILE A 60 -3.62 -9.73 0.07
C ILE A 60 -4.30 -10.96 0.63
N GLU A 61 -4.17 -12.09 -0.05
CA GLU A 61 -4.80 -13.35 0.35
C GLU A 61 -3.76 -14.39 0.79
N VAL A 62 -4.09 -15.13 1.84
CA VAL A 62 -3.35 -16.31 2.29
C VAL A 62 -4.33 -17.47 2.41
N GLU A 63 -4.10 -18.54 1.64
CA GLU A 63 -4.94 -19.75 1.67
C GLU A 63 -6.44 -19.44 1.49
N GLY A 64 -6.75 -18.49 0.60
CA GLY A 64 -8.10 -18.04 0.29
C GLY A 64 -8.73 -17.05 1.28
N SER A 65 -8.04 -16.72 2.38
CA SER A 65 -8.50 -15.71 3.33
C SER A 65 -7.89 -14.35 3.03
N ILE A 66 -8.71 -13.29 3.03
CA ILE A 66 -8.22 -11.91 2.95
C ILE A 66 -7.53 -11.56 4.27
N VAL A 67 -6.25 -11.21 4.20
CA VAL A 67 -5.42 -10.84 5.36
C VAL A 67 -5.01 -9.37 5.35
N GLY A 68 -5.38 -8.64 4.31
CA GLY A 68 -5.00 -7.24 4.11
C GLY A 68 -5.31 -6.77 2.69
N PHE A 69 -4.85 -5.57 2.37
CA PHE A 69 -4.89 -5.03 1.02
C PHE A 69 -3.68 -4.12 0.79
N LEU A 70 -3.39 -3.84 -0.49
CA LEU A 70 -2.49 -2.78 -0.89
C LEU A 70 -3.05 -2.09 -2.14
N VAL A 71 -2.65 -0.85 -2.36
CA VAL A 71 -2.98 -0.08 -3.55
C VAL A 71 -1.68 0.35 -4.21
N VAL A 72 -1.50 -0.03 -5.47
CA VAL A 72 -0.45 0.50 -6.32
C VAL A 72 -1.06 1.65 -7.13
N LEU A 73 -0.49 2.85 -6.98
CA LEU A 73 -0.82 3.99 -7.83
C LEU A 73 0.26 4.13 -8.90
N PHE A 74 -0.15 4.19 -10.15
CA PHE A 74 0.73 4.52 -11.28
C PHE A 74 0.84 6.04 -11.37
N GLU A 75 2.00 6.65 -11.09
CA GLU A 75 2.18 8.10 -11.22
C GLU A 75 2.01 8.53 -12.70
N ASN A 76 2.52 7.68 -13.58
CA ASN A 76 2.31 7.63 -15.02
C ASN A 76 2.05 6.17 -15.43
N MET A 77 1.56 5.92 -16.65
CA MET A 77 1.07 4.60 -17.04
C MET A 77 2.20 3.56 -17.08
N ASP A 78 1.92 2.30 -16.70
CA ASP A 78 2.91 1.20 -16.69
C ASP A 78 3.51 0.93 -18.09
N VAL A 79 2.79 1.31 -19.15
CA VAL A 79 3.24 1.17 -20.55
C VAL A 79 4.13 2.31 -21.04
N ASP A 80 4.33 3.35 -20.23
CA ASP A 80 5.19 4.47 -20.59
C ASP A 80 6.68 4.06 -20.61
N PRO A 81 7.58 4.83 -21.26
CA PRO A 81 9.01 4.46 -21.35
C PRO A 81 9.73 4.39 -19.98
N ASP A 82 9.30 5.18 -19.00
CA ASP A 82 9.89 5.24 -17.66
C ASP A 82 8.79 5.26 -16.58
N PRO A 83 8.10 4.14 -16.33
CA PRO A 83 6.98 4.12 -15.41
C PRO A 83 7.44 4.27 -13.97
N THR A 84 6.66 4.98 -13.16
CA THR A 84 6.86 5.19 -11.73
C THR A 84 5.59 4.78 -10.97
N HIS A 85 5.74 3.85 -10.03
CA HIS A 85 4.65 3.29 -9.24
C HIS A 85 4.84 3.61 -7.76
N ILE A 86 3.73 3.76 -7.06
CA ILE A 86 3.68 4.14 -5.66
C ILE A 86 2.92 3.08 -4.89
N ILE A 87 3.47 2.60 -3.78
CA ILE A 87 2.63 1.95 -2.77
C ILE A 87 1.85 3.05 -2.07
N TYR A 88 0.59 3.22 -2.47
CA TYR A 88 -0.28 4.30 -2.02
C TYR A 88 -0.85 4.00 -0.63
N ASP A 89 -1.56 2.88 -0.51
CA ASP A 89 -2.07 2.36 0.75
C ASP A 89 -1.61 0.93 0.95
N PHE A 90 -1.33 0.54 2.21
CA PHE A 90 -0.86 -0.79 2.54
C PHE A 90 -1.28 -1.18 3.95
N MET A 91 -2.00 -2.30 4.07
CA MET A 91 -2.46 -2.79 5.36
C MET A 91 -2.41 -4.32 5.44
N ILE A 92 -1.89 -4.82 6.56
CA ILE A 92 -2.11 -6.19 7.03
C ILE A 92 -3.00 -6.13 8.28
N LEU A 93 -4.07 -6.90 8.32
CA LEU A 93 -4.95 -7.03 9.48
C LEU A 93 -4.14 -7.48 10.71
N GLN A 94 -4.45 -6.94 11.89
CA GLN A 94 -3.60 -7.07 13.08
C GLN A 94 -3.28 -8.53 13.45
N LYS A 95 -4.26 -9.44 13.35
CA LYS A 95 -4.11 -10.89 13.59
C LYS A 95 -2.99 -11.54 12.75
N TYR A 96 -2.69 -11.02 11.57
CA TYR A 96 -1.74 -11.58 10.61
C TYR A 96 -0.37 -10.88 10.61
N ARG A 97 -0.18 -9.88 11.48
CA ARG A 97 1.09 -9.13 11.56
C ARG A 97 2.20 -9.97 12.18
N ARG A 98 3.44 -9.58 11.93
CA ARG A 98 4.68 -10.23 12.45
C ARG A 98 4.91 -11.66 11.98
N ALA A 99 4.09 -12.19 11.07
CA ALA A 99 4.26 -13.49 10.40
C ALA A 99 5.00 -13.40 9.04
N GLY A 100 5.59 -12.24 8.72
CA GLY A 100 6.28 -12.01 7.44
C GLY A 100 5.38 -11.82 6.21
N ILE A 101 4.04 -11.86 6.39
CA ILE A 101 3.04 -11.70 5.32
C ILE A 101 3.20 -10.35 4.60
N GLY A 102 3.29 -9.24 5.35
CA GLY A 102 3.44 -7.91 4.75
C GLY A 102 4.70 -7.77 3.90
N ARG A 103 5.84 -8.30 4.37
CA ARG A 103 7.09 -8.33 3.60
C ARG A 103 6.90 -9.09 2.28
N LYS A 104 6.32 -10.29 2.33
CA LYS A 104 6.07 -11.11 1.14
C LYS A 104 5.13 -10.41 0.16
N ALA A 105 4.04 -9.81 0.64
CA ALA A 105 3.09 -9.06 -0.19
C ALA A 105 3.76 -7.87 -0.91
N ALA A 106 4.56 -7.08 -0.20
CA ALA A 106 5.30 -5.96 -0.79
C ALA A 106 6.28 -6.41 -1.87
N ILE A 107 7.05 -7.47 -1.61
CA ILE A 107 8.00 -8.03 -2.59
C ILE A 107 7.27 -8.56 -3.84
N ILE A 108 6.11 -9.20 -3.66
CA ILE A 108 5.29 -9.63 -4.81
C ILE A 108 4.84 -8.41 -5.61
N ALA A 109 4.32 -7.36 -4.97
CA ALA A 109 3.92 -6.14 -5.65
C ALA A 109 5.08 -5.49 -6.44
N PHE A 110 6.27 -5.40 -5.83
CA PHE A 110 7.45 -4.85 -6.51
C PHE A 110 7.86 -5.65 -7.73
N ASN A 111 7.74 -6.98 -7.69
CA ASN A 111 8.10 -7.86 -8.79
C ASN A 111 7.02 -7.94 -9.89
N MET A 112 5.81 -7.40 -9.68
CA MET A 112 4.77 -7.37 -10.72
C MET A 112 5.10 -6.39 -11.85
N TYR A 113 5.90 -5.36 -11.57
CA TYR A 113 6.14 -4.26 -12.50
C TYR A 113 7.63 -3.94 -12.63
N LYS A 114 8.06 -3.60 -13.85
CA LYS A 114 9.40 -3.09 -14.13
C LYS A 114 9.39 -1.56 -14.11
N ALA A 115 9.35 -0.99 -12.91
CA ALA A 115 9.11 0.43 -12.71
C ALA A 115 10.13 1.07 -11.75
N ASN A 116 10.16 2.39 -11.72
CA ASN A 116 10.63 3.12 -10.55
C ASN A 116 9.57 2.98 -9.46
N TRP A 117 9.98 2.87 -8.22
CA TRP A 117 9.10 2.66 -7.08
C TRP A 117 9.29 3.74 -6.04
N LEU A 118 8.17 4.26 -5.55
CA LEU A 118 8.10 5.17 -4.43
C LEU A 118 7.28 4.54 -3.30
N VAL A 119 7.79 4.65 -2.08
CA VAL A 119 7.00 4.33 -0.88
C VAL A 119 7.12 5.51 0.07
N SER A 120 5.97 6.05 0.48
CA SER A 120 5.93 7.21 1.38
C SER A 120 5.33 6.85 2.73
N GLN A 121 5.93 7.35 3.81
CA GLN A 121 5.47 7.13 5.18
C GLN A 121 5.38 8.44 5.95
N MET A 122 4.32 8.62 6.74
CA MET A 122 4.20 9.73 7.70
C MET A 122 5.32 9.65 8.74
N GLU A 123 5.93 10.79 9.08
CA GLU A 123 7.03 10.86 10.04
C GLU A 123 6.68 10.26 11.42
N GLU A 124 5.41 10.41 11.83
CA GLU A 124 4.89 9.92 13.10
C GLU A 124 4.65 8.40 13.08
N ASN A 125 4.55 7.79 11.90
CA ASN A 125 4.30 6.36 11.75
C ASN A 125 5.61 5.55 11.78
N ILE A 126 6.29 5.60 12.92
CA ILE A 126 7.58 4.95 13.17
C ILE A 126 7.55 3.45 12.85
N THR A 127 6.41 2.78 13.11
CA THR A 127 6.24 1.35 12.78
C THR A 127 6.28 1.12 11.26
N ALA A 128 5.62 1.95 10.46
CA ALA A 128 5.66 1.84 9.00
C ALA A 128 7.05 2.17 8.45
N ILE A 129 7.71 3.21 8.98
CA ILE A 129 9.08 3.58 8.57
C ILE A 129 10.05 2.42 8.80
N SER A 130 10.03 1.83 10.01
CA SER A 130 10.89 0.67 10.33
C SER A 130 10.59 -0.53 9.43
N PHE A 131 9.30 -0.80 9.18
CA PHE A 131 8.87 -1.87 8.29
C PHE A 131 9.41 -1.67 6.87
N TRP A 132 9.18 -0.50 6.26
CA TRP A 132 9.56 -0.26 4.86
C TRP A 132 11.07 -0.17 4.66
N ARG A 133 11.82 0.45 5.60
CA ARG A 133 13.29 0.38 5.62
C ARG A 133 13.79 -1.06 5.64
N SER A 134 13.21 -1.92 6.47
CA SER A 134 13.59 -3.34 6.49
C SER A 134 13.28 -4.05 5.17
N VAL A 135 12.05 -3.90 4.64
CA VAL A 135 11.59 -4.61 3.44
C VAL A 135 12.39 -4.17 2.21
N ILE A 136 12.53 -2.87 1.98
CA ILE A 136 13.20 -2.34 0.78
C ILE A 136 14.70 -2.61 0.86
N ASN A 137 15.33 -2.47 2.03
CA ASN A 137 16.74 -2.78 2.20
C ASN A 137 17.05 -4.26 1.88
N GLU A 138 16.21 -5.18 2.35
CA GLU A 138 16.34 -6.62 2.06
C GLU A 138 16.14 -6.89 0.55
N PHE A 139 15.08 -6.33 -0.04
CA PHE A 139 14.74 -6.55 -1.44
C PHE A 139 15.81 -5.99 -2.40
N LYS A 140 16.33 -4.79 -2.13
CA LYS A 140 17.31 -4.10 -2.98
C LYS A 140 18.76 -4.26 -2.53
N LYS A 141 19.02 -4.96 -1.42
CA LYS A 141 20.36 -5.11 -0.81
C LYS A 141 21.03 -3.75 -0.58
N GLY A 142 20.28 -2.79 -0.04
CA GLY A 142 20.74 -1.42 0.20
C GLY A 142 20.71 -0.49 -1.01
N ASN A 143 20.39 -0.96 -2.22
CA ASN A 143 20.31 -0.13 -3.43
C ASN A 143 18.96 0.60 -3.55
N TYR A 144 18.72 1.54 -2.63
CA TYR A 144 17.59 2.47 -2.64
C TYR A 144 18.05 3.81 -2.05
N THR A 145 17.30 4.87 -2.33
CA THR A 145 17.50 6.16 -1.67
C THR A 145 16.34 6.47 -0.75
N GLU A 146 16.58 7.31 0.25
CA GLU A 146 15.54 7.83 1.12
C GLU A 146 15.71 9.34 1.26
N ARG A 147 14.61 10.07 1.19
CA ARG A 147 14.58 11.51 1.46
C ARG A 147 13.43 11.85 2.39
N TYR A 148 13.63 12.90 3.18
CA TYR A 148 12.58 13.51 3.98
C TYR A 148 11.99 14.71 3.24
N LYS A 149 10.67 14.85 3.28
CA LYS A 149 9.90 15.96 2.69
C LYS A 149 9.19 16.71 3.81
N GLU A 150 9.81 17.77 4.28
CA GLU A 150 9.35 18.62 5.40
C GLU A 150 7.92 19.11 5.18
N GLU A 151 7.61 19.62 3.98
CA GLU A 151 6.30 20.19 3.67
C GLU A 151 5.15 19.18 3.74
N ARG A 152 5.46 17.89 3.63
CA ARG A 152 4.49 16.79 3.75
C ARG A 152 4.65 16.00 5.05
N LYS A 153 5.71 16.26 5.82
CA LYS A 153 6.09 15.46 7.00
C LYS A 153 6.18 13.96 6.70
N LYS A 154 6.85 13.62 5.59
CA LYS A 154 6.97 12.24 5.11
C LYS A 154 8.39 11.86 4.76
N TYR A 155 8.74 10.60 5.04
CA TYR A 155 9.87 9.93 4.41
C TYR A 155 9.40 9.33 3.08
N ILE A 156 10.26 9.38 2.07
CA ILE A 156 10.03 8.79 0.75
C ILE A 156 11.24 7.95 0.41
N GLN A 157 11.01 6.67 0.16
CA GLN A 157 12.02 5.72 -0.29
C GLN A 157 11.83 5.47 -1.78
N GLU A 158 12.95 5.44 -2.52
CA GLU A 158 12.96 5.28 -3.97
C GLU A 158 13.92 4.20 -4.41
N PHE A 159 13.48 3.34 -5.33
CA PHE A 159 14.31 2.32 -5.95
C PHE A 159 13.75 1.94 -7.32
N THR A 160 14.48 1.13 -8.08
CA THR A 160 14.04 0.63 -9.38
C THR A 160 14.04 -0.89 -9.45
N THR A 161 13.05 -1.45 -10.15
CA THR A 161 12.97 -2.87 -10.53
C THR A 161 13.21 -3.10 -12.02
N LYS A 162 13.61 -2.05 -12.75
CA LYS A 162 14.11 -2.16 -14.12
C LYS A 162 15.44 -2.92 -14.08
N ILE A 163 15.59 -3.91 -14.97
CA ILE A 163 16.81 -4.73 -15.14
C ILE A 163 17.64 -4.11 -16.26
#